data_AF-A0A6B2SZR7-F1
#
_entry.id   AF-A0A6B2SZR7-F1
#
_cell.length_a   1.000
_cell.length_b   1.000
_cell.length_c   1.000
_cell.angle_alpha   90.00
_cell.angle_beta   90.00
_cell.angle_gamma   90.00
#
_symmetry.space_group_name_H-M   'P 1'
#
loop_
_entity.id
_entity.type
_entity.pdbx_description
1 polymer ?
#
loop_
_entity_poly.entity_id
_entity_poly.type
_entity_poly.pdbx_seq_one_letter_code
_entity_poly.pdbx_strand_id
1 'polypeptide(L)'
;CSGPAPLGGVGELVLVAEELGVGLGARYAGIDGPDPGPHMSVEKPPQTKVLAAGRPTPLWHVSGTPDDRAVFAGEARGLWLWAIAWPEQSGLLMYDELVLTDLRDAGAEVDLIPCGALSPRLLTP
;
A
#
# COMPACT_ATOMS: atom_id res chain seq x y z
N CYS A 1 6.55 -15.00 -14.17
CA CYS A 1 5.94 -14.49 -15.41
C CYS A 1 5.75 -12.98 -15.25
N SER A 2 6.40 -12.15 -16.07
CA SER A 2 6.05 -10.74 -16.16
C SER A 2 4.89 -10.62 -17.15
N GLY A 3 3.74 -10.12 -16.68
CA GLY A 3 2.63 -9.75 -17.55
C GLY A 3 3.00 -8.56 -18.47
N PRO A 4 2.08 -8.11 -19.32
CA PRO A 4 2.28 -6.87 -20.06
C PRO A 4 2.55 -5.72 -19.08
N ALA A 5 3.57 -4.91 -19.37
CA ALA A 5 3.95 -3.74 -18.58
C ALA A 5 3.49 -2.45 -19.31
N PRO A 6 2.18 -2.10 -19.26
CA PRO A 6 1.64 -0.96 -19.99
C PRO A 6 2.26 0.37 -19.56
N LEU A 7 2.79 0.44 -18.33
CA LEU A 7 3.46 1.61 -17.76
C LEU A 7 4.98 1.55 -17.93
N GLY A 8 5.51 0.48 -18.53
CA GLY A 8 6.93 0.23 -18.66
C GLY A 8 7.64 -0.02 -17.32
N GLY A 9 8.83 -0.61 -17.40
CA GLY A 9 9.66 -0.83 -16.22
C GLY A 9 9.06 -1.82 -15.19
N VAL A 10 9.65 -1.82 -14.00
CA VAL A 10 9.20 -2.63 -12.87
C VAL A 10 8.31 -1.75 -11.99
N GLY A 11 7.07 -2.18 -11.79
CA GLY A 11 6.17 -1.62 -10.78
C GLY A 11 6.33 -2.37 -9.46
N GLU A 12 6.37 -1.63 -8.36
CA GLU A 12 6.46 -2.16 -7.00
C GLU A 12 5.31 -1.60 -6.17
N LEU A 13 4.71 -2.43 -5.32
CA LEU A 13 3.68 -2.04 -4.36
C LEU A 13 4.09 -2.58 -2.98
N VAL A 14 4.14 -1.70 -2.01
CA VAL A 14 4.30 -2.05 -0.59
C VAL A 14 2.98 -1.75 0.12
N LEU A 15 2.47 -2.78 0.82
CA LEU A 15 1.32 -2.66 1.70
C LEU A 15 1.78 -2.72 3.15
N VAL A 16 1.40 -1.74 3.95
CA VAL A 16 1.72 -1.69 5.38
C VAL A 16 0.43 -1.64 6.17
N ALA A 17 0.16 -2.68 6.95
CA ALA A 17 -0.84 -2.67 8.00
C ALA A 17 -0.12 -2.44 9.34
N GLU A 18 -0.44 -1.34 10.03
CA GLU A 18 0.26 -0.97 11.27
C GLU A 18 -0.67 -0.41 12.34
N GLU A 19 -0.23 -0.50 13.59
CA GLU A 19 -0.90 0.14 14.73
C GLU A 19 -0.66 1.66 14.72
N LEU A 20 -1.53 2.40 15.41
CA LEU A 20 -1.39 3.85 15.56
C LEU A 20 -0.06 4.20 16.24
N GLY A 21 0.69 5.12 15.65
CA GLY A 21 1.96 5.60 16.21
C GLY A 21 3.21 4.85 15.75
N VAL A 22 3.10 3.81 14.92
CA VAL A 22 4.26 3.04 14.43
C VAL A 22 5.06 3.80 13.36
N GLY A 23 4.40 4.34 12.34
CA GLY A 23 5.03 5.20 11.34
C GLY A 23 5.88 4.51 10.27
N LEU A 24 5.77 3.19 10.11
CA LEU A 24 6.43 2.48 9.01
C LEU A 24 5.83 2.90 7.67
N GLY A 25 4.50 3.03 7.60
CA GLY A 25 3.81 3.49 6.40
C GLY A 25 4.22 4.91 6.02
N ALA A 26 4.26 5.82 6.99
CA ALA A 26 4.74 7.20 6.80
C ALA A 26 6.19 7.26 6.30
N ARG A 27 7.08 6.41 6.84
CA ARG A 27 8.48 6.31 6.39
C ARG A 27 8.60 5.91 4.93
N TYR A 28 7.80 4.94 4.47
CA TYR A 28 7.73 4.55 3.05
C TYR A 28 6.98 5.58 2.20
N ALA A 29 6.04 6.33 2.75
CA ALA A 29 5.37 7.43 2.06
C ALA A 29 6.31 8.64 1.85
N GLY A 30 7.41 8.72 2.59
CA GLY A 30 8.36 9.83 2.51
C GLY A 30 7.83 11.10 3.17
N ILE A 31 6.96 10.95 4.18
CA ILE A 31 6.42 12.04 4.99
C ILE A 31 6.90 11.94 6.44
N ASP A 32 6.89 13.06 7.15
CA ASP A 32 7.21 13.11 8.56
C ASP A 32 6.05 12.65 9.44
N GLY A 33 6.36 12.18 10.64
CA GLY A 33 5.38 11.74 11.63
C GLY A 33 4.95 10.28 11.47
N PRO A 34 4.08 9.78 12.36
CA PRO A 34 3.70 8.37 12.39
C PRO A 34 2.40 8.03 11.64
N ASP A 35 1.69 9.04 11.15
CA ASP A 35 0.38 8.91 10.53
C ASP A 35 0.24 9.94 9.39
N PRO A 36 -0.72 9.78 8.44
CA PRO A 36 -0.80 10.67 7.30
C PRO A 36 -1.33 12.07 7.68
N GLY A 37 -1.91 12.24 8.87
CA GLY A 37 -2.36 13.53 9.41
C GLY A 37 -3.04 14.44 8.38
N PRO A 38 -2.55 15.68 8.19
CA PRO A 38 -3.15 16.65 7.28
C PRO A 38 -2.89 16.33 5.80
N HIS A 39 -1.98 15.38 5.50
CA HIS A 39 -1.64 15.01 4.13
C HIS A 39 -2.74 14.19 3.46
N MET A 40 -3.61 13.55 4.25
CA MET A 40 -4.72 12.74 3.76
C MET A 40 -5.89 13.64 3.33
N SER A 41 -6.30 13.54 2.06
CA SER A 41 -7.39 14.35 1.51
C SER A 41 -8.78 13.83 1.89
N VAL A 42 -9.07 13.69 3.20
CA VAL A 42 -10.31 13.11 3.73
C VAL A 42 -11.58 13.87 3.38
N GLU A 43 -11.47 15.15 3.01
CA GLU A 43 -12.59 15.97 2.53
C GLU A 43 -13.11 15.52 1.15
N LYS A 44 -12.31 14.73 0.42
CA LYS A 44 -12.69 14.15 -0.87
C LYS A 44 -13.15 12.70 -0.69
N PRO A 45 -13.96 12.16 -1.62
CA PRO A 45 -14.21 10.73 -1.65
C PRO A 45 -12.90 9.93 -1.73
N PRO A 46 -12.84 8.73 -1.14
CA PRO A 46 -11.68 7.86 -1.26
C PRO A 46 -11.45 7.51 -2.73
N GLN A 47 -10.18 7.51 -3.16
CA GLN A 47 -9.79 7.21 -4.54
C GLN A 47 -9.87 5.71 -4.84
N THR A 48 -9.65 4.88 -3.83
CA THR A 48 -9.66 3.42 -3.96
C THR A 48 -10.17 2.77 -2.66
N LYS A 49 -10.37 1.46 -2.71
CA LYS A 49 -10.76 0.62 -1.59
C LYS A 49 -10.05 -0.72 -1.70
N VAL A 50 -9.52 -1.18 -0.58
CA VAL A 50 -8.92 -2.52 -0.45
C VAL A 50 -9.83 -3.36 0.45
N LEU A 51 -10.10 -4.60 0.06
CA LEU A 51 -10.80 -5.57 0.91
C LEU A 51 -9.77 -6.25 1.82
N ALA A 52 -9.64 -5.77 3.05
CA ALA A 52 -8.68 -6.30 4.03
C ALA A 52 -9.42 -6.98 5.17
N ALA A 53 -9.05 -8.24 5.49
CA ALA A 53 -9.70 -9.03 6.54
C ALA A 53 -11.24 -9.08 6.40
N GLY A 54 -11.72 -9.24 5.16
CA GLY A 54 -13.14 -9.28 4.82
C GLY A 54 -13.86 -7.94 4.91
N ARG A 55 -13.14 -6.81 5.05
CA ARG A 55 -13.73 -5.48 5.23
C ARG A 55 -13.29 -4.49 4.16
N PRO A 56 -14.24 -3.76 3.56
CA PRO A 56 -13.99 -2.56 2.80
C PRO A 56 -13.15 -1.54 3.58
N THR A 57 -11.90 -1.33 3.17
CA THR A 57 -11.03 -0.30 3.73
C THR A 57 -10.84 0.79 2.67
N PRO A 58 -11.56 1.92 2.77
CA PRO A 58 -11.38 3.04 1.85
C PRO A 58 -9.99 3.64 2.04
N LEU A 59 -9.31 3.97 0.94
CA LEU A 59 -8.01 4.64 0.97
C LEU A 59 -8.10 5.99 0.26
N TRP A 60 -7.50 7.00 0.89
CA TRP A 60 -7.35 8.34 0.38
C TRP A 60 -5.93 8.56 -0.10
N HIS A 61 -5.79 9.31 -1.19
CA HIS A 61 -4.50 9.78 -1.66
C HIS A 61 -3.84 10.68 -0.59
N VAL A 62 -2.57 10.43 -0.33
CA VAL A 62 -1.74 11.19 0.60
C VAL A 62 -0.90 12.18 -0.20
N SER A 63 -1.00 13.45 0.14
CA SER A 63 -0.31 14.55 -0.54
C SER A 63 0.99 14.95 0.15
N GLY A 64 1.87 15.68 -0.53
CA GLY A 64 3.17 16.07 0.05
C GLY A 64 4.16 14.92 0.19
N THR A 65 3.93 13.82 -0.52
CA THR A 65 4.87 12.71 -0.69
C THR A 65 5.81 13.02 -1.87
N PRO A 66 6.98 12.38 -1.99
CA PRO A 66 7.84 12.52 -3.16
C PRO A 66 7.14 12.09 -4.46
N ASP A 67 7.45 12.76 -5.57
CA ASP A 67 6.84 12.50 -6.90
C ASP A 67 7.21 11.13 -7.49
N ASP A 68 8.13 10.39 -6.87
CA ASP A 68 8.55 9.06 -7.33
C ASP A 68 7.56 7.94 -6.96
N ARG A 69 6.55 8.25 -6.13
CA ARG A 69 5.60 7.27 -5.59
C ARG A 69 4.18 7.81 -5.48
N ALA A 70 3.21 6.92 -5.67
CA ALA A 70 1.82 7.17 -5.32
C ALA A 70 1.55 6.56 -3.93
N VAL A 71 0.89 7.32 -3.06
CA VAL A 71 0.61 6.89 -1.68
C VAL A 71 -0.87 7.00 -1.40
N PHE A 72 -1.42 5.93 -0.86
CA PHE A 72 -2.78 5.88 -0.36
C PHE A 72 -2.77 5.38 1.08
N ALA A 73 -3.62 5.97 1.91
CA ALA A 73 -3.77 5.58 3.31
C ALA A 73 -5.25 5.54 3.70
N GLY A 74 -5.58 4.64 4.60
CA GLY A 74 -6.90 4.56 5.21
C GLY A 74 -6.83 3.78 6.51
N GLU A 75 -7.91 3.81 7.27
CA GLU A 75 -7.97 3.20 8.59
C GLU A 75 -9.12 2.20 8.66
N ALA A 76 -8.85 1.04 9.25
CA ALA A 76 -9.87 0.08 9.62
C ALA A 76 -9.48 -0.66 10.90
N ARG A 77 -10.44 -0.73 11.85
CA ARG A 77 -10.30 -1.41 13.14
C ARG A 77 -9.15 -0.87 14.01
N GLY A 78 -8.85 0.41 13.93
CA GLY A 78 -7.75 1.05 14.65
C GLY A 78 -6.37 0.74 14.09
N LEU A 79 -6.30 0.19 12.87
CA LEU A 79 -5.06 -0.04 12.13
C LEU A 79 -5.01 0.87 10.91
N TRP A 80 -3.85 1.45 10.67
CA TRP A 80 -3.56 2.08 9.40
C TRP A 80 -3.29 1.03 8.35
N LEU A 81 -3.82 1.24 7.15
CA LEU A 81 -3.46 0.53 5.94
C LEU A 81 -2.90 1.54 4.94
N TRP A 82 -1.64 1.33 4.56
CA TRP A 82 -0.94 2.10 3.56
C TRP A 82 -0.70 1.28 2.31
N ALA A 83 -0.81 1.92 1.15
CA ALA A 83 -0.38 1.40 -0.14
C ALA A 83 0.58 2.42 -0.76
N ILE A 84 1.83 2.00 -0.98
CA ILE A 84 2.89 2.81 -1.57
C ILE A 84 3.34 2.14 -2.86
N ALA A 85 3.17 2.81 -3.98
CA ALA A 85 3.48 2.28 -5.30
C ALA A 85 4.58 3.08 -6.00
N TRP A 86 5.54 2.38 -6.61
CA TRP A 86 6.60 2.94 -7.45
C TRP A 86 6.60 2.31 -8.85
N PRO A 87 6.92 3.07 -9.91
CA PRO A 87 6.87 4.53 -9.95
C PRO A 87 5.46 5.05 -9.61
N GLU A 88 5.28 6.36 -9.46
CA GLU A 88 3.98 6.98 -9.17
C GLU A 88 2.82 6.43 -10.04
N GLN A 89 3.09 6.21 -11.32
CA GLN A 89 2.11 5.66 -12.28
C GLN A 89 1.60 4.26 -11.90
N SER A 90 2.39 3.46 -11.17
CA SER A 90 1.97 2.16 -10.65
C SER A 90 0.85 2.27 -9.61
N GLY A 91 0.54 3.48 -9.12
CA GLY A 91 -0.68 3.75 -8.36
C GLY A 91 -1.96 3.36 -9.10
N LEU A 92 -1.92 3.25 -10.45
CA LEU A 92 -3.04 2.73 -11.24
C LEU A 92 -3.46 1.31 -10.86
N LEU A 93 -2.54 0.49 -10.32
CA LEU A 93 -2.86 -0.85 -9.81
C LEU A 93 -3.90 -0.80 -8.69
N MET A 94 -3.99 0.30 -7.97
CA MET A 94 -4.95 0.45 -6.88
C MET A 94 -6.40 0.58 -7.37
N TYR A 95 -6.65 0.79 -8.65
CA TYR A 95 -8.01 0.86 -9.18
C TYR A 95 -8.61 -0.52 -9.49
N ASP A 96 -7.78 -1.57 -9.47
CA ASP A 96 -8.28 -2.95 -9.47
C ASP A 96 -8.84 -3.32 -8.09
N GLU A 97 -9.67 -4.36 -8.04
CA GLU A 97 -10.18 -4.88 -6.78
C GLU A 97 -9.06 -5.65 -6.04
N LEU A 98 -8.44 -5.00 -5.05
CA LEU A 98 -7.43 -5.63 -4.19
C LEU A 98 -8.09 -6.33 -3.00
N VAL A 99 -7.90 -7.65 -2.92
CA VAL A 99 -8.33 -8.48 -1.78
C VAL A 99 -7.10 -8.95 -1.02
N LEU A 100 -6.97 -8.55 0.24
CA LEU A 100 -5.90 -8.97 1.13
C LEU A 100 -6.38 -10.12 2.01
N THR A 101 -5.78 -11.28 1.78
CA THR A 101 -5.96 -12.50 2.57
C THR A 101 -4.89 -12.58 3.65
N ASP A 102 -5.29 -12.90 4.87
CA ASP A 102 -4.35 -13.17 5.95
C ASP A 102 -3.65 -14.51 5.70
N LEU A 103 -2.34 -14.47 5.45
CA LEU A 103 -1.56 -15.69 5.19
C LEU A 103 -1.48 -16.64 6.39
N ARG A 104 -1.77 -16.16 7.61
CA ARG A 104 -1.85 -17.04 8.79
C ARG A 104 -3.01 -18.03 8.69
N ASP A 105 -4.05 -17.68 7.94
CA ASP A 105 -5.21 -18.55 7.69
C ASP A 105 -4.95 -19.58 6.59
N ALA A 106 -3.85 -19.44 5.82
CA ALA A 106 -3.50 -20.33 4.70
C ALA A 106 -2.90 -21.68 5.13
N GLY A 107 -2.42 -21.79 6.38
CA GLY A 107 -1.84 -23.05 6.90
C GLY A 107 -0.70 -23.58 6.01
N ALA A 108 -0.80 -24.85 5.59
CA ALA A 108 0.22 -25.50 4.76
C ALA A 108 0.31 -24.95 3.33
N GLU A 109 -0.69 -24.20 2.86
CA GLU A 109 -0.66 -23.57 1.53
C GLU A 109 0.33 -22.40 1.46
N VAL A 110 0.78 -21.87 2.60
CA VAL A 110 1.77 -20.77 2.65
C VAL A 110 3.06 -21.13 1.94
N ASP A 111 3.48 -22.40 2.00
CA ASP A 111 4.70 -22.90 1.36
C ASP A 111 4.59 -22.95 -0.18
N LEU A 112 3.37 -22.84 -0.71
CA LEU A 112 3.10 -22.82 -2.14
C LEU A 112 3.09 -21.40 -2.72
N ILE A 113 3.11 -20.37 -1.87
CA ILE A 113 3.07 -18.98 -2.32
C ILE A 113 4.42 -18.62 -2.97
N PRO A 114 4.42 -18.20 -4.24
CA PRO A 114 5.66 -17.84 -4.91
C PRO A 114 6.25 -16.57 -4.28
N CYS A 115 7.45 -16.68 -3.73
CA CYS A 115 8.21 -15.55 -3.20
C CYS A 115 9.25 -15.09 -4.23
N GLY A 116 9.24 -13.79 -4.53
CA GLY A 116 10.25 -13.15 -5.38
C GLY A 116 11.52 -12.76 -4.61
N ALA A 117 12.46 -12.14 -5.32
CA ALA A 117 13.62 -11.52 -4.70
C ALA A 117 13.22 -10.34 -3.80
N LEU A 118 14.02 -10.06 -2.77
CA LEU A 118 13.81 -8.91 -1.90
C LEU A 118 13.87 -7.60 -2.71
N SER A 119 12.84 -6.76 -2.56
CA SER A 119 12.82 -5.43 -3.18
C SER A 119 13.88 -4.52 -2.55
N PRO A 120 14.71 -3.81 -3.34
CA PRO A 120 15.63 -2.79 -2.82
C PRO A 120 14.92 -1.67 -2.05
N ARG A 121 13.65 -1.37 -2.36
CA ARG A 121 12.85 -0.34 -1.67
C ARG A 121 12.66 -0.65 -0.20
N LEU A 122 12.67 -1.93 0.20
CA LEU A 122 12.56 -2.32 1.61
C LEU A 122 13.82 -2.01 2.42
N LEU A 123 14.96 -1.84 1.76
CA LEU A 123 16.24 -1.50 2.41
C LEU A 123 16.51 0.01 2.38
N THR A 124 16.05 0.68 1.32
CA THR A 124 16.17 2.12 1.13
C THR A 124 14.82 2.73 0.75
N PRO A 125 13.97 3.03 1.76
CA PRO A 125 12.66 3.65 1.58
C PRO A 125 12.72 5.12 1.14
#